data_AF-A0A317HMD8-F1
#
_entry.id   AF-A0A317HMD8-F1
#
_cell.length_a   1.000
_cell.length_b   1.000
_cell.length_c   1.000
_cell.angle_alpha   90.00
_cell.angle_beta   90.00
_cell.angle_gamma   90.00
#
_symmetry.space_group_name_H-M   'P 1'
#
loop_
_entity.id
_entity.type
_entity.pdbx_description
1 polymer ?
#
loop_
_entity_poly.entity_id
_entity_poly.type
_entity_poly.pdbx_seq_one_letter_code
_entity_poly.pdbx_strand_id
1 'polypeptide(L)'
;MIRASLFIMACSARNRIRVRLRRLREPRYLIGAIVGAGYVYFTILARSGPLGGRGSVGGAPVSSNLQAFSAVAAPLFGLVLLALATLAWLYPGQSGLLDFTEAEVQFLFPAPVSRRQLLLHRLLRSQLALLFTAVVSSLVFRPGAGVGRLRFILGMWTILVTARIYFTGVTLTRSRLSSRGAVGGHFVLAWMLGAVVVVATALWRGLMERPIANLEDFLMVAGDQLNCGFASIALWPFAALARPLFARSYSQFLLALAAAVGVSVVAIMWVVRSDEALQDAAAAAGDRRRANAVRATARAVPRVSRNKWATWPLRESGSIEGLLFWKNGMYALRSAGGLMLMRFVALMAILVGGAITMASTYSRGAAAGFCVLALGLSAFVVILGPQVVRIDLRADLRHLELLRTWPVRGASLVRGEMLWPVFQVTLVGWITMTCAGILSPAGFPQVPGLWRLCLIIAALILAPALVLAQFTIHNAAAILFPAWVPLDDERPRGLDAMGQRLILFAAVIISLAVVFVPGAIAGGITWFILYRLAGPVGLIPAALICLAVVSIEVVLITEVLGPVYERIDLTGIERAE
;
A
#
# COMPACT_ATOMS: atom_id res chain seq x y z
N MET A 1 6.02 12.86 34.91
CA MET A 1 6.04 11.99 33.71
C MET A 1 6.01 12.74 32.38
N ILE A 2 5.15 13.73 32.15
CA ILE A 2 5.13 14.48 30.87
C ILE A 2 6.49 15.15 30.62
N ARG A 3 7.03 15.89 31.60
CA ARG A 3 8.37 16.51 31.49
C ARG A 3 9.49 15.49 31.19
N ALA A 4 9.53 14.37 31.91
CA ALA A 4 10.50 13.30 31.66
C ALA A 4 10.34 12.67 30.26
N SER A 5 9.11 12.49 29.80
CA SER A 5 8.81 11.98 28.46
C SER A 5 9.29 12.93 27.37
N LEU A 6 9.07 14.24 27.55
CA LEU A 6 9.56 15.27 26.64
C LEU A 6 11.09 15.32 26.63
N PHE A 7 11.73 15.17 27.80
CA PHE A 7 13.18 15.08 27.91
C PHE A 7 13.75 13.88 27.13
N ILE A 8 13.22 12.68 27.36
CA ILE A 8 13.63 11.45 26.63
C ILE A 8 13.41 11.63 25.12
N MET A 9 12.29 12.23 24.71
CA MET A 9 11.97 12.52 23.32
C MET A 9 13.00 13.46 22.69
N ALA A 10 13.34 14.56 23.37
CA ALA A 10 14.33 15.53 22.90
C ALA A 10 15.74 14.92 22.80
N CYS A 11 16.19 14.17 23.81
CA CYS A 11 17.48 13.49 23.80
C CYS A 11 17.54 12.40 22.70
N SER A 12 16.48 11.60 22.54
CA SER A 12 16.40 10.58 21.48
C SER A 12 16.40 11.22 20.09
N ALA A 13 15.69 12.34 19.90
CA ALA A 13 15.70 13.09 18.64
C ALA A 13 17.10 13.66 18.35
N ARG A 14 17.74 14.30 19.34
CA ARG A 14 19.11 14.83 19.24
C ARG A 14 20.11 13.75 18.87
N ASN A 15 20.06 12.59 19.53
CA ASN A 15 20.95 11.48 19.26
C ASN A 15 20.71 10.89 17.86
N ARG A 16 19.45 10.75 17.43
CA ARG A 16 19.14 10.31 16.06
C ARG A 16 19.69 11.26 15.00
N ILE A 17 19.55 12.57 15.21
CA ILE A 17 20.09 13.59 14.31
C ILE A 17 21.61 13.50 14.27
N ARG A 18 22.29 13.39 15.42
CA ARG A 18 23.74 13.24 15.51
C ARG A 18 24.26 12.01 14.77
N VAL A 19 23.63 10.85 14.97
CA VAL A 19 24.01 9.61 14.29
C VAL A 19 23.85 9.75 12.78
N ARG A 20 22.75 10.35 12.32
CA ARG A 20 22.53 10.60 10.88
C ARG A 20 23.56 11.57 10.29
N LEU A 21 23.87 12.65 10.99
CA LEU A 21 24.91 13.59 10.56
C LEU A 21 26.29 12.91 10.49
N ARG A 22 26.58 11.95 11.38
CA ARG A 22 27.82 11.15 11.31
C ARG A 22 27.85 10.23 10.09
N ARG A 23 26.70 9.63 9.71
CA ARG A 23 26.61 8.78 8.50
C ARG A 23 26.87 9.56 7.21
N LEU A 24 26.57 10.86 7.17
CA LEU A 24 26.90 11.72 6.01
C LEU A 24 28.40 11.83 5.72
N ARG A 25 29.27 11.34 6.62
CA ARG A 25 30.71 11.23 6.34
C ARG A 25 31.04 10.15 5.32
N GLU A 26 30.17 9.15 5.13
CA GLU A 26 30.36 8.16 4.09
C GLU A 26 29.76 8.68 2.77
N PRO A 27 30.52 8.62 1.65
CA PRO A 27 30.10 9.20 0.38
C PRO A 27 28.76 8.63 -0.12
N ARG A 28 28.49 7.34 0.14
CA ARG A 28 27.23 6.67 -0.22
C ARG A 28 25.98 7.29 0.44
N TYR A 29 26.09 7.80 1.66
CA TYR A 29 24.98 8.43 2.37
C TYR A 29 24.88 9.93 2.06
N LEU A 30 26.01 10.59 1.76
CA LEU A 30 26.03 11.99 1.34
C LEU A 30 25.30 12.20 0.02
N ILE A 31 25.62 11.40 -1.01
CA ILE A 31 24.97 11.48 -2.33
C ILE A 31 23.46 11.24 -2.18
N GLY A 32 23.08 10.22 -1.40
CA GLY A 32 21.69 9.96 -1.04
C GLY A 32 21.02 11.16 -0.39
N ALA A 33 21.64 11.77 0.62
CA ALA A 33 21.09 12.93 1.30
C ALA A 33 20.94 14.16 0.39
N ILE A 34 21.89 14.41 -0.50
CA ILE A 34 21.83 15.52 -1.48
C ILE A 34 20.65 15.32 -2.43
N VAL A 35 20.51 14.12 -3.02
CA VAL A 35 19.40 13.83 -3.93
C VAL A 35 18.06 13.87 -3.20
N GLY A 36 17.99 13.34 -1.97
CA GLY A 36 16.79 13.41 -1.14
C GLY A 36 16.39 14.84 -0.80
N ALA A 37 17.35 15.66 -0.38
CA ALA A 37 17.13 17.09 -0.09
C ALA A 37 16.77 17.87 -1.36
N GLY A 38 17.44 17.61 -2.48
CA GLY A 38 17.16 18.20 -3.78
C GLY A 38 15.75 17.87 -4.26
N TYR A 39 15.33 16.61 -4.17
CA TYR A 39 13.96 16.21 -4.50
C TYR A 39 12.94 16.94 -3.64
N VAL A 40 13.13 16.97 -2.32
CA VAL A 40 12.26 17.72 -1.40
C VAL A 40 12.24 19.21 -1.78
N TYR A 41 13.39 19.81 -2.07
CA TYR A 41 13.49 21.19 -2.52
C TYR A 41 12.72 21.43 -3.82
N PHE A 42 12.96 20.66 -4.89
CA PHE A 42 12.32 20.89 -6.18
C PHE A 42 10.81 20.59 -6.18
N THR A 43 10.40 19.52 -5.51
CA THR A 43 8.98 19.12 -5.48
C THR A 43 8.14 19.97 -4.54
N ILE A 44 8.72 20.43 -3.43
CA ILE A 44 7.99 21.17 -2.39
C ILE A 44 8.25 22.67 -2.46
N LEU A 45 9.52 23.09 -2.56
CA LEU A 45 9.95 24.49 -2.42
C LEU A 45 10.11 25.22 -3.77
N ALA A 46 10.75 24.64 -4.79
CA ALA A 46 10.99 25.31 -6.07
C ALA A 46 9.69 25.52 -6.87
N ARG A 47 8.75 24.55 -6.81
CA ARG A 47 7.38 24.72 -7.31
C ARG A 47 6.52 25.68 -6.47
N SER A 48 7.03 26.20 -5.36
CA SER A 48 6.34 27.17 -4.49
C SER A 48 6.87 28.60 -4.61
N GLY A 49 7.80 28.86 -5.55
CA GLY A 49 8.32 30.19 -5.80
C GLY A 49 7.26 31.16 -6.37
N PRO A 50 7.41 32.49 -6.15
CA PRO A 50 6.43 33.51 -6.57
C PRO A 50 6.20 33.60 -8.09
N LEU A 51 7.07 32.99 -8.89
CA LEU A 51 7.00 32.99 -10.35
C LEU A 51 5.83 32.13 -10.91
N GLY A 52 5.10 31.40 -10.06
CA GLY A 52 3.80 30.81 -10.39
C GLY A 52 2.61 31.76 -10.23
N GLY A 53 2.82 33.00 -9.77
CA GLY A 53 1.79 34.00 -9.47
C GLY A 53 1.20 34.76 -10.68
N ARG A 54 1.49 34.34 -11.92
CA ARG A 54 0.94 34.96 -13.15
C ARG A 54 0.03 34.04 -13.96
N GLY A 55 -0.52 33.02 -13.31
CA GLY A 55 -1.63 32.22 -13.82
C GLY A 55 -2.94 32.53 -13.09
N SER A 56 -3.25 33.79 -12.82
CA SER A 56 -4.66 34.19 -12.69
C SER A 56 -5.26 34.08 -14.08
N VAL A 57 -5.61 32.85 -14.46
CA VAL A 57 -6.61 32.63 -15.50
C VAL A 57 -7.88 33.25 -14.92
N GLY A 58 -8.25 34.42 -15.44
CA GLY A 58 -9.48 35.08 -15.10
C GLY A 58 -10.64 34.08 -15.20
N GLY A 59 -11.43 33.99 -14.13
CA GLY A 59 -12.79 33.45 -14.16
C GLY A 59 -13.03 32.19 -14.98
N ALA A 60 -12.13 31.20 -15.00
CA ALA A 60 -12.50 29.88 -15.48
C ALA A 60 -13.52 29.31 -14.48
N PRO A 61 -14.73 28.92 -14.90
CA PRO A 61 -15.70 28.35 -13.99
C PRO A 61 -15.05 27.14 -13.32
N VAL A 62 -14.95 27.17 -11.98
CA VAL A 62 -14.58 25.99 -11.20
C VAL A 62 -15.50 24.89 -11.69
N SER A 63 -14.94 23.84 -12.30
CA SER A 63 -15.73 22.77 -12.90
C SER A 63 -16.78 22.29 -11.89
N SER A 64 -18.02 22.10 -12.33
CA SER A 64 -19.15 21.64 -11.52
C SER A 64 -18.76 20.45 -10.63
N ASN A 65 -17.97 19.52 -11.21
CA ASN A 65 -17.34 18.38 -10.54
C ASN A 65 -16.52 18.72 -9.28
N LEU A 66 -15.73 19.79 -9.26
CA LEU A 66 -14.92 20.18 -8.09
C LEU A 66 -15.80 20.76 -6.98
N GLN A 67 -16.85 21.50 -7.34
CA GLN A 67 -17.82 22.00 -6.37
C GLN A 67 -18.65 20.86 -5.78
N ALA A 68 -19.18 19.98 -6.63
CA ALA A 68 -19.92 18.77 -6.24
C ALA A 68 -19.07 17.86 -5.33
N PHE A 69 -17.80 17.63 -5.68
CA PHE A 69 -16.88 16.85 -4.85
C PHE A 69 -16.69 17.45 -3.47
N SER A 70 -16.48 18.77 -3.37
CA SER A 70 -16.24 19.43 -2.08
C SER A 70 -17.44 19.39 -1.12
N ALA A 71 -18.67 19.35 -1.64
CA ALA A 71 -19.88 19.22 -0.84
C ALA A 71 -20.04 17.80 -0.24
N VAL A 72 -19.48 16.80 -0.91
CA VAL A 72 -19.66 15.36 -0.59
C VAL A 72 -18.38 14.74 -0.02
N ALA A 73 -17.26 15.47 -0.01
CA ALA A 73 -15.96 14.97 0.41
C ALA A 73 -15.95 14.50 1.88
N ALA A 74 -16.54 15.25 2.81
CA ALA A 74 -16.55 14.87 4.23
C ALA A 74 -17.27 13.53 4.50
N PRO A 75 -18.51 13.28 4.02
CA PRO A 75 -19.18 11.99 4.21
C PRO A 75 -18.48 10.85 3.44
N LEU A 76 -17.90 11.09 2.26
CA LEU A 76 -17.13 10.07 1.54
C LEU A 76 -15.87 9.66 2.30
N PHE A 77 -15.11 10.61 2.83
CA PHE A 77 -13.97 10.31 3.70
C PHE A 77 -14.42 9.63 5.00
N GLY A 78 -15.58 10.01 5.54
CA GLY A 78 -16.22 9.32 6.66
C GLY A 78 -16.52 7.85 6.35
N LEU A 79 -17.02 7.55 5.15
CA LEU A 79 -17.27 6.17 4.69
C LEU A 79 -15.98 5.35 4.58
N VAL A 80 -14.91 5.96 4.06
CA VAL A 80 -13.58 5.32 4.03
C VAL A 80 -13.07 5.03 5.45
N LEU A 81 -13.21 5.98 6.38
CA LEU A 81 -12.81 5.79 7.77
C LEU A 81 -13.66 4.72 8.48
N LEU A 82 -14.97 4.65 8.21
CA LEU A 82 -15.86 3.58 8.69
C LEU A 82 -15.40 2.22 8.17
N ALA A 83 -15.12 2.10 6.87
CA ALA A 83 -14.63 0.86 6.26
C ALA A 83 -13.28 0.41 6.85
N LEU A 84 -12.34 1.35 7.04
CA LEU A 84 -11.06 1.03 7.70
C LEU A 84 -11.25 0.62 9.16
N ALA A 85 -12.16 1.28 9.87
CA ALA A 85 -12.48 0.95 11.26
C ALA A 85 -13.11 -0.44 11.38
N THR A 86 -14.02 -0.82 10.50
CA THR A 86 -14.63 -2.17 10.49
C THR A 86 -13.62 -3.25 10.10
N LEU A 87 -12.78 -2.99 9.08
CA LEU A 87 -11.71 -3.89 8.68
C LEU A 87 -10.70 -4.14 9.80
N ALA A 88 -10.46 -3.15 10.68
CA ALA A 88 -9.58 -3.30 11.84
C ALA A 88 -10.03 -4.43 12.79
N TRP A 89 -11.33 -4.70 12.87
CA TRP A 89 -11.89 -5.80 13.67
C TRP A 89 -11.81 -7.14 12.94
N LEU A 90 -12.06 -7.16 11.63
CA LEU A 90 -12.05 -8.36 10.79
C LEU A 90 -10.64 -8.91 10.52
N TYR A 91 -9.63 -8.03 10.51
CA TYR A 91 -8.25 -8.39 10.24
C TYR A 91 -7.39 -8.32 11.51
N PRO A 92 -6.61 -9.36 11.87
CA PRO A 92 -5.76 -9.39 13.05
C PRO A 92 -4.49 -8.51 12.90
N GLY A 93 -4.66 -7.24 12.54
CA GLY A 93 -3.59 -6.25 12.53
C GLY A 93 -3.22 -5.85 13.97
N GLN A 94 -1.94 -5.85 14.29
CA GLN A 94 -1.42 -5.45 15.60
C GLN A 94 -1.14 -3.94 15.63
N SER A 95 -1.35 -3.30 16.77
CA SER A 95 -1.14 -1.87 16.94
C SER A 95 0.27 -1.63 17.50
N GLY A 96 1.08 -0.88 16.77
CA GLY A 96 2.45 -0.56 17.21
C GLY A 96 2.55 0.41 18.38
N LEU A 97 1.44 0.75 19.07
CA LEU A 97 1.48 1.63 20.24
C LEU A 97 1.99 0.90 21.49
N LEU A 98 1.75 -0.42 21.58
CA LEU A 98 2.17 -1.26 22.71
C LEU A 98 3.56 -1.89 22.51
N ASP A 99 4.23 -1.55 21.41
CA ASP A 99 5.52 -2.11 21.05
C ASP A 99 6.65 -1.35 21.74
N PHE A 100 7.02 -1.73 22.97
CA PHE A 100 8.15 -1.16 23.74
C PHE A 100 9.51 -1.45 23.11
N THR A 101 10.44 -0.50 23.06
CA THR A 101 11.83 -0.87 22.72
C THR A 101 12.45 -1.65 23.87
N GLU A 102 13.47 -2.46 23.61
CA GLU A 102 14.13 -3.27 24.66
C GLU A 102 14.63 -2.39 25.82
N ALA A 103 15.29 -1.29 25.49
CA ALA A 103 15.69 -0.28 26.46
C ALA A 103 14.49 0.29 27.27
N GLU A 104 13.35 0.55 26.63
CA GLU A 104 12.16 1.03 27.35
C GLU A 104 11.59 -0.03 28.29
N VAL A 105 11.60 -1.31 27.92
CA VAL A 105 11.18 -2.38 28.83
C VAL A 105 12.15 -2.46 30.00
N GLN A 106 13.46 -2.48 29.72
CA GLN A 106 14.49 -2.62 30.75
C GLN A 106 14.53 -1.45 31.74
N PHE A 107 14.28 -0.21 31.29
CA PHE A 107 14.37 0.97 32.15
C PHE A 107 13.01 1.47 32.68
N LEU A 108 11.92 1.37 31.91
CA LEU A 108 10.63 1.93 32.32
C LEU A 108 9.73 0.94 33.05
N PHE A 109 9.85 -0.37 32.83
CA PHE A 109 9.01 -1.36 33.51
C PHE A 109 9.41 -1.62 34.97
N PRO A 110 10.71 -1.59 35.35
CA PRO A 110 11.07 -1.69 36.77
C PRO A 110 10.92 -0.36 37.53
N ALA A 111 10.75 0.76 36.83
CA ALA A 111 10.53 2.06 37.45
C ALA A 111 9.12 2.12 38.10
N PRO A 112 8.94 2.89 39.20
CA PRO A 112 7.64 3.09 39.84
C PRO A 112 6.74 4.03 39.02
N VAL A 113 6.43 3.66 37.77
CA VAL A 113 5.60 4.40 36.83
C VAL A 113 4.28 3.69 36.61
N SER A 114 3.18 4.44 36.63
CA SER A 114 1.87 3.83 36.38
C SER A 114 1.69 3.49 34.90
N ARG A 115 0.90 2.47 34.60
CA ARG A 115 0.66 2.00 33.22
C ARG A 115 0.00 3.07 32.35
N ARG A 116 -0.87 3.89 32.96
CA ARG A 116 -1.46 5.08 32.34
C ARG A 116 -0.39 6.09 31.94
N GLN A 117 0.65 6.26 32.76
CA GLN A 117 1.79 7.13 32.43
C GLN A 117 2.64 6.55 31.30
N LEU A 118 2.82 5.22 31.22
CA LEU A 118 3.48 4.58 30.08
C LEU A 118 2.69 4.75 28.78
N LEU A 119 1.36 4.61 28.81
CA LEU A 119 0.52 4.90 27.65
C LEU A 119 0.58 6.36 27.23
N LEU A 120 0.50 7.28 28.19
CA LEU A 120 0.61 8.71 27.91
C LEU A 120 1.99 9.04 27.31
N HIS A 121 3.06 8.45 27.85
CA HIS A 121 4.40 8.55 27.30
C HIS A 121 4.44 8.09 25.84
N ARG A 122 3.80 6.97 25.51
CA ARG A 122 3.73 6.45 24.13
C ARG A 122 2.91 7.31 23.19
N LEU A 123 1.75 7.76 23.64
CA LEU A 123 0.91 8.69 22.90
C LEU A 123 1.70 9.97 22.60
N LEU A 124 2.39 10.54 23.58
CA LEU A 124 3.28 11.69 23.42
C LEU A 124 4.43 11.41 22.46
N ARG A 125 5.15 10.28 22.63
CA ARG A 125 6.26 9.87 21.75
C ARG A 125 5.84 9.79 20.29
N SER A 126 4.61 9.34 20.03
CA SER A 126 4.07 9.19 18.68
C SER A 126 3.66 10.51 18.01
N GLN A 127 3.43 11.59 18.77
CA GLN A 127 2.92 12.85 18.22
C GLN A 127 3.86 13.47 17.20
N LEU A 128 5.18 13.47 17.44
CA LEU A 128 6.14 14.04 16.48
C LEU A 128 6.08 13.32 15.12
N ALA A 129 5.93 12.00 15.12
CA ALA A 129 5.83 11.24 13.88
C ALA A 129 4.49 11.51 13.16
N LEU A 130 3.38 11.61 13.91
CA LEU A 130 2.06 11.91 13.33
C LEU A 130 1.97 13.34 12.81
N LEU A 131 2.52 14.31 13.55
CA LEU A 131 2.61 15.70 13.14
C LEU A 131 3.48 15.85 11.89
N PHE A 132 4.64 15.19 11.86
CA PHE A 132 5.50 15.17 10.67
C PHE A 132 4.76 14.60 9.45
N THR A 133 4.04 13.49 9.61
CA THR A 133 3.19 12.93 8.54
C THR A 133 2.10 13.89 8.09
N ALA A 134 1.46 14.62 9.01
CA ALA A 134 0.45 15.63 8.68
C ALA A 134 1.05 16.82 7.90
N VAL A 135 2.23 17.29 8.31
CA VAL A 135 2.99 18.33 7.59
C VAL A 135 3.35 17.85 6.19
N VAL A 136 3.93 16.66 6.04
CA VAL A 136 4.27 16.08 4.73
C VAL A 136 3.02 15.93 3.86
N SER A 137 1.92 15.45 4.42
CA SER A 137 0.64 15.33 3.71
C SER A 137 0.15 16.69 3.19
N SER A 138 0.28 17.77 3.99
CA SER A 138 -0.10 19.12 3.55
C SER A 138 0.73 19.63 2.36
N LEU A 139 1.99 19.18 2.24
CA LEU A 139 2.88 19.53 1.15
C LEU A 139 2.56 18.75 -0.13
N VAL A 140 2.05 17.52 0.01
CA VAL A 140 1.62 16.66 -1.11
C VAL A 140 0.26 17.10 -1.67
N PHE A 141 -0.74 17.27 -0.81
CA PHE A 141 -2.12 17.60 -1.23
C PHE A 141 -2.36 19.08 -1.51
N ARG A 142 -1.47 19.97 -1.03
CA ARG A 142 -1.45 21.43 -1.31
C ARG A 142 -2.82 22.13 -1.18
N PRO A 143 -3.44 22.12 0.01
CA PRO A 143 -4.78 22.67 0.25
C PRO A 143 -4.85 24.21 0.28
N GLY A 144 -3.96 24.90 -0.45
CA GLY A 144 -3.78 26.36 -0.42
C GLY A 144 -2.58 26.83 0.41
N ALA A 145 -2.29 28.14 0.34
CA ALA A 145 -1.18 28.79 1.03
C ALA A 145 -1.58 29.34 2.42
N GLY A 146 -0.58 29.54 3.30
CA GLY A 146 -0.77 30.18 4.61
C GLY A 146 -1.71 29.40 5.55
N VAL A 147 -2.79 30.07 5.99
CA VAL A 147 -3.74 29.56 7.00
C VAL A 147 -4.45 28.29 6.54
N GLY A 148 -4.72 28.12 5.23
CA GLY A 148 -5.34 26.90 4.69
C GLY A 148 -4.48 25.65 4.91
N ARG A 149 -3.15 25.81 4.80
CA ARG A 149 -2.19 24.73 5.06
C ARG A 149 -2.19 24.33 6.54
N LEU A 150 -2.20 25.32 7.45
CA LEU A 150 -2.30 25.08 8.89
C LEU A 150 -3.58 24.32 9.26
N ARG A 151 -4.73 24.70 8.71
CA ARG A 151 -6.01 23.99 8.93
C ARG A 151 -5.93 22.53 8.51
N PHE A 152 -5.38 22.26 7.33
CA PHE A 152 -5.20 20.88 6.85
C PHE A 152 -4.23 20.09 7.73
N ILE A 153 -3.12 20.68 8.15
CA ILE A 153 -2.16 20.02 9.06
C ILE A 153 -2.86 19.61 10.36
N LEU A 154 -3.63 20.52 10.96
CA LEU A 154 -4.36 20.25 12.21
C LEU A 154 -5.45 19.18 12.03
N GLY A 155 -6.23 19.26 10.94
CA GLY A 155 -7.25 18.27 10.62
C GLY A 155 -6.66 16.88 10.38
N MET A 156 -5.62 16.80 9.56
CA MET A 156 -4.91 15.55 9.25
C MET A 156 -4.24 14.97 10.49
N TRP A 157 -3.62 15.81 11.30
CA TRP A 157 -3.02 15.39 12.57
C TRP A 157 -4.07 14.79 13.50
N THR A 158 -5.26 15.41 13.61
CA THR A 158 -6.36 14.91 14.43
C THR A 158 -6.80 13.51 13.95
N ILE A 159 -7.07 13.34 12.65
CA ILE A 159 -7.44 12.03 12.07
C ILE A 159 -6.39 10.96 12.37
N LEU A 160 -5.10 11.28 12.16
CA LEU A 160 -4.00 10.34 12.39
C LEU A 160 -3.86 9.95 13.86
N VAL A 161 -4.08 10.90 14.78
CA VAL A 161 -4.12 10.65 16.23
C VAL A 161 -5.28 9.74 16.58
N THR A 162 -6.51 10.07 16.13
CA THR A 162 -7.70 9.24 16.40
C THR A 162 -7.54 7.83 15.86
N ALA A 163 -7.06 7.68 14.63
CA ALA A 163 -6.83 6.38 14.00
C ALA A 163 -5.86 5.54 14.83
N ARG A 164 -4.73 6.11 15.25
CA ARG A 164 -3.73 5.40 16.06
C ARG A 164 -4.29 4.92 17.40
N ILE A 165 -5.08 5.77 18.06
CA ILE A 165 -5.76 5.42 19.32
C ILE A 165 -6.82 4.35 19.10
N TYR A 166 -7.63 4.48 18.05
CA TYR A 166 -8.67 3.53 17.69
C TYR A 166 -8.10 2.14 17.45
N PHE A 167 -7.08 2.01 16.59
CA PHE A 167 -6.43 0.71 16.33
C PHE A 167 -5.85 0.09 17.60
N THR A 168 -5.32 0.92 18.51
CA THR A 168 -4.84 0.46 19.82
C THR A 168 -6.00 -0.08 20.68
N GLY A 169 -7.11 0.65 20.75
CA GLY A 169 -8.31 0.20 21.45
C GLY A 169 -8.83 -1.12 20.91
N VAL A 170 -8.93 -1.27 19.59
CA VAL A 170 -9.36 -2.52 18.91
C VAL A 170 -8.44 -3.69 19.24
N THR A 171 -7.14 -3.48 19.35
CA THR A 171 -6.22 -4.55 19.76
C THR A 171 -6.39 -4.97 21.21
N LEU A 172 -6.59 -4.01 22.12
CA LEU A 172 -6.78 -4.25 23.55
C LEU A 172 -8.12 -4.93 23.84
N THR A 173 -9.18 -4.56 23.13
CA THR A 173 -10.48 -5.21 23.28
C THR A 173 -10.44 -6.63 22.72
N ARG A 174 -9.84 -6.85 21.55
CA ARG A 174 -9.68 -8.21 20.99
C ARG A 174 -8.86 -9.12 21.90
N SER A 175 -7.78 -8.62 22.51
CA SER A 175 -6.99 -9.43 23.45
C SER A 175 -7.79 -9.82 24.69
N ARG A 176 -8.66 -8.95 25.22
CA ARG A 176 -9.59 -9.30 26.31
C ARG A 176 -10.58 -10.38 25.90
N LEU A 177 -11.10 -10.30 24.67
CA LEU A 177 -12.10 -11.23 24.17
C LEU A 177 -11.53 -12.64 24.01
N SER A 178 -10.25 -12.76 23.67
CA SER A 178 -9.56 -14.04 23.65
C SER A 178 -9.29 -14.64 25.03
N SER A 179 -9.23 -13.84 26.11
CA SER A 179 -8.94 -14.33 27.47
C SER A 179 -10.19 -14.65 28.31
N ARG A 180 -11.33 -13.97 28.09
CA ARG A 180 -12.52 -14.07 28.97
C ARG A 180 -13.79 -14.69 28.35
N GLY A 181 -13.74 -15.29 27.15
CA GLY A 181 -14.93 -15.89 26.54
C GLY A 181 -15.87 -14.87 25.87
N ALA A 182 -15.52 -14.47 24.66
CA ALA A 182 -16.35 -14.29 23.45
C ALA A 182 -17.76 -13.63 23.46
N VAL A 183 -18.28 -12.95 24.48
CA VAL A 183 -19.64 -12.33 24.35
C VAL A 183 -19.61 -10.85 23.94
N GLY A 184 -18.73 -10.01 24.51
CA GLY A 184 -18.77 -8.54 24.31
C GLY A 184 -18.30 -8.01 22.94
N GLY A 185 -17.47 -8.76 22.22
CA GLY A 185 -16.81 -8.30 20.98
C GLY A 185 -17.67 -8.43 19.73
N HIS A 186 -18.51 -9.45 19.72
CA HIS A 186 -19.50 -9.67 18.68
C HIS A 186 -20.49 -8.51 18.62
N PHE A 187 -20.83 -7.89 19.77
CA PHE A 187 -21.66 -6.69 19.78
C PHE A 187 -21.00 -5.52 19.06
N VAL A 188 -19.76 -5.16 19.40
CA VAL A 188 -19.08 -4.01 18.75
C VAL A 188 -18.90 -4.25 17.25
N LEU A 189 -18.53 -5.48 16.86
CA LEU A 189 -18.45 -5.85 15.45
C LEU A 189 -19.82 -5.81 14.78
N ALA A 190 -20.89 -6.30 15.42
CA ALA A 190 -22.25 -6.26 14.88
C ALA A 190 -22.77 -4.83 14.73
N TRP A 191 -22.46 -3.92 15.67
CA TRP A 191 -22.76 -2.49 15.54
C TRP A 191 -22.02 -1.86 14.35
N MET A 192 -20.72 -2.16 14.20
CA MET A 192 -19.91 -1.67 13.07
C MET A 192 -20.40 -2.22 11.72
N LEU A 193 -20.69 -3.52 11.64
CA LEU A 193 -21.26 -4.15 10.44
C LEU A 193 -22.67 -3.62 10.14
N GLY A 194 -23.49 -3.42 11.18
CA GLY A 194 -24.81 -2.79 11.06
C GLY A 194 -24.72 -1.39 10.48
N ALA A 195 -23.78 -0.57 10.96
CA ALA A 195 -23.51 0.75 10.38
C ALA A 195 -23.10 0.67 8.90
N VAL A 196 -22.24 -0.29 8.53
CA VAL A 196 -21.86 -0.53 7.12
C VAL A 196 -23.07 -0.95 6.29
N VAL A 197 -23.92 -1.84 6.78
CA VAL A 197 -25.13 -2.29 6.07
C VAL A 197 -26.12 -1.14 5.89
N VAL A 198 -26.34 -0.31 6.92
CA VAL A 198 -27.22 0.87 6.83
C VAL A 198 -26.72 1.86 5.77
N VAL A 199 -25.42 2.14 5.74
CA VAL A 199 -24.81 3.03 4.75
C VAL A 199 -24.85 2.43 3.34
N ALA A 200 -24.53 1.14 3.21
CA ALA A 200 -24.55 0.44 1.93
C ALA A 200 -25.97 0.33 1.35
N THR A 201 -26.97 0.07 2.19
CA THR A 201 -28.37 0.02 1.77
C THR A 201 -28.92 1.39 1.37
N ALA A 202 -28.54 2.47 2.08
CA ALA A 202 -28.89 3.83 1.69
C ALA A 202 -28.29 4.21 0.33
N LEU A 203 -27.00 3.91 0.11
CA LEU A 203 -26.36 4.10 -1.19
C LEU A 203 -27.00 3.24 -2.28
N TRP A 204 -27.24 1.96 -2.02
CA TRP A 204 -27.86 1.05 -2.97
C TRP A 204 -29.24 1.57 -3.43
N ARG A 205 -30.09 1.99 -2.49
CA ARG A 205 -31.41 2.57 -2.82
C ARG A 205 -31.28 3.81 -3.69
N GLY A 206 -30.43 4.77 -3.31
CA GLY A 206 -30.23 5.99 -4.09
C GLY A 206 -29.68 5.74 -5.50
N LEU A 207 -28.81 4.74 -5.66
CA LEU A 207 -28.25 4.34 -6.96
C LEU A 207 -29.27 3.59 -7.84
N MET A 208 -30.28 2.95 -7.25
CA MET A 208 -31.37 2.27 -7.98
C MET A 208 -32.49 3.24 -8.36
N GLU A 209 -32.75 4.27 -7.55
CA GLU A 209 -33.81 5.25 -7.78
C GLU A 209 -33.46 6.29 -8.84
N ARG A 210 -32.17 6.61 -9.02
CA ARG A 210 -31.71 7.61 -10.00
C ARG A 210 -30.73 7.00 -11.00
N PRO A 211 -30.99 7.07 -12.32
CA PRO A 211 -30.04 6.62 -13.32
C PRO A 211 -28.80 7.53 -13.28
N ILE A 212 -27.63 6.94 -13.10
CA ILE A 212 -26.36 7.66 -13.02
C ILE A 212 -25.83 7.78 -14.45
N ALA A 213 -25.79 9.00 -15.00
CA ALA A 213 -25.19 9.24 -16.31
C ALA A 213 -23.70 9.59 -16.18
N ASN A 214 -23.34 10.39 -15.17
CA ASN A 214 -21.99 10.91 -14.97
C ASN A 214 -21.47 10.73 -13.54
N LEU A 215 -20.15 10.95 -13.35
CA LEU A 215 -19.52 10.98 -12.02
C LEU A 215 -20.15 12.06 -11.11
N GLU A 216 -20.57 13.19 -11.67
CA GLU A 216 -21.25 14.25 -10.93
C GLU A 216 -22.57 13.77 -10.31
N ASP A 217 -23.39 13.04 -11.10
CA ASP A 217 -24.65 12.46 -10.62
C ASP A 217 -24.40 11.44 -9.51
N PHE A 218 -23.36 10.62 -9.65
CA PHE A 218 -22.95 9.70 -8.59
C PHE A 218 -22.56 10.44 -7.30
N LEU A 219 -21.76 11.50 -7.42
CA LEU A 219 -21.34 12.30 -6.27
C LEU A 219 -22.56 12.97 -5.61
N MET A 220 -23.49 13.52 -6.37
CA MET A 220 -24.73 14.12 -5.84
C MET A 220 -25.60 13.08 -5.13
N VAL A 221 -25.86 11.93 -5.76
CA VAL A 221 -26.62 10.82 -5.13
C VAL A 221 -25.96 10.34 -3.85
N ALA A 222 -24.64 10.13 -3.87
CA ALA A 222 -23.90 9.76 -2.68
C ALA A 222 -23.99 10.85 -1.60
N GLY A 223 -23.89 12.12 -1.96
CA GLY A 223 -24.04 13.25 -1.05
C GLY A 223 -25.40 13.30 -0.37
N ASP A 224 -26.47 13.20 -1.15
CA ASP A 224 -27.85 13.20 -0.67
C ASP A 224 -28.08 12.04 0.30
N GLN A 225 -27.67 10.82 -0.06
CA GLN A 225 -27.92 9.62 0.74
C GLN A 225 -27.04 9.55 2.00
N LEU A 226 -25.78 9.99 1.93
CA LEU A 226 -24.86 9.93 3.08
C LEU A 226 -25.15 11.03 4.12
N ASN A 227 -25.78 12.14 3.73
CA ASN A 227 -26.16 13.22 4.63
C ASN A 227 -27.58 13.09 5.21
N CYS A 228 -28.37 12.11 4.76
CA CYS A 228 -29.75 11.91 5.19
C CYS A 228 -29.95 10.64 6.04
N GLY A 229 -31.04 10.63 6.83
CA GLY A 229 -31.54 9.45 7.55
C GLY A 229 -30.54 8.77 8.48
N PHE A 230 -30.67 7.45 8.64
CA PHE A 230 -29.83 6.64 9.53
C PHE A 230 -28.36 6.54 9.07
N ALA A 231 -28.08 6.71 7.77
CA ALA A 231 -26.73 6.72 7.24
C ALA A 231 -25.92 7.90 7.81
N SER A 232 -26.53 9.09 7.90
CA SER A 232 -25.89 10.28 8.47
C SER A 232 -25.49 10.09 9.95
N ILE A 233 -26.35 9.42 10.73
CA ILE A 233 -26.11 9.13 12.15
C ILE A 233 -24.97 8.12 12.30
N ALA A 234 -25.01 7.03 11.51
CA ALA A 234 -23.98 6.01 11.53
C ALA A 234 -22.60 6.55 11.10
N LEU A 235 -22.56 7.46 10.12
CA LEU A 235 -21.34 8.08 9.61
C LEU A 235 -20.86 9.27 10.43
N TRP A 236 -21.70 9.84 11.29
CA TRP A 236 -21.41 11.07 12.03
C TRP A 236 -20.02 11.09 12.69
N PRO A 237 -19.58 10.08 13.48
CA PRO A 237 -18.28 10.14 14.15
C PRO A 237 -17.10 10.12 13.16
N PHE A 238 -17.26 9.45 12.02
CA PHE A 238 -16.24 9.35 10.99
C PHE A 238 -16.20 10.59 10.10
N ALA A 239 -17.38 11.10 9.72
CA ALA A 239 -17.53 12.35 8.99
C ALA A 239 -17.04 13.54 9.83
N ALA A 240 -17.30 13.55 11.14
CA ALA A 240 -16.81 14.57 12.07
C ALA A 240 -15.29 14.68 12.06
N LEU A 241 -14.57 13.56 11.98
CA LEU A 241 -13.10 13.55 11.86
C LEU A 241 -12.60 14.12 10.52
N ALA A 242 -13.36 13.93 9.44
CA ALA A 242 -12.99 14.39 8.10
C ALA A 242 -13.35 15.86 7.83
N ARG A 243 -14.42 16.39 8.46
CA ARG A 243 -14.93 17.77 8.27
C ARG A 243 -13.86 18.87 8.39
N PRO A 244 -12.89 18.84 9.34
CA PRO A 244 -11.85 19.88 9.43
C PRO A 244 -11.00 20.04 8.17
N LEU A 245 -10.82 18.97 7.38
CA LEU A 245 -10.03 19.01 6.14
C LEU A 245 -10.71 19.81 5.02
N PHE A 246 -12.04 19.90 5.06
CA PHE A 246 -12.86 20.51 4.00
C PHE A 246 -13.50 21.84 4.42
N ALA A 247 -13.17 22.36 5.60
CA ALA A 247 -13.72 23.60 6.12
C ALA A 247 -13.22 24.82 5.32
N ARG A 248 -14.14 25.59 4.75
CA ARG A 248 -13.83 26.78 3.93
C ARG A 248 -13.58 28.02 4.80
N SER A 249 -14.31 28.18 5.90
CA SER A 249 -14.22 29.32 6.81
C SER A 249 -13.55 28.99 8.15
N TYR A 250 -13.07 30.01 8.86
CA TYR A 250 -12.40 29.85 10.16
C TYR A 250 -13.35 29.36 11.26
N SER A 251 -14.58 29.89 11.31
CA SER A 251 -15.61 29.48 12.28
C SER A 251 -16.06 28.04 12.06
N GLN A 252 -16.34 27.65 10.79
CA GLN A 252 -16.65 26.27 10.45
C GLN A 252 -15.49 25.32 10.78
N PHE A 253 -14.26 25.77 10.58
CA PHE A 253 -13.08 24.98 10.93
C PHE A 253 -12.98 24.73 12.43
N LEU A 254 -13.16 25.75 13.28
CA LEU A 254 -13.10 25.58 14.73
C LEU A 254 -14.20 24.64 15.25
N LEU A 255 -15.43 24.76 14.74
CA LEU A 255 -16.53 23.86 15.10
C LEU A 255 -16.27 22.42 14.64
N ALA A 256 -15.80 22.24 13.41
CA ALA A 256 -15.44 20.93 12.88
C ALA A 256 -14.28 20.30 13.67
N LEU A 257 -13.26 21.10 14.01
CA LEU A 257 -12.12 20.67 14.80
C LEU A 257 -12.54 20.28 16.22
N ALA A 258 -13.43 21.05 16.85
CA ALA A 258 -13.99 20.72 18.16
C ALA A 258 -14.72 19.37 18.13
N ALA A 259 -15.54 19.12 17.10
CA ALA A 259 -16.21 17.83 16.92
C ALA A 259 -15.20 16.67 16.73
N ALA A 260 -14.19 16.85 15.89
CA ALA A 260 -13.14 15.85 15.65
C ALA A 260 -12.29 15.55 16.91
N VAL A 261 -11.95 16.60 17.67
CA VAL A 261 -11.27 16.47 18.97
C VAL A 261 -12.17 15.75 19.97
N GLY A 262 -13.47 16.04 19.99
CA GLY A 262 -14.46 15.33 20.82
C GLY A 262 -14.44 13.82 20.56
N VAL A 263 -14.50 13.40 19.29
CA VAL A 263 -14.39 11.98 18.90
C VAL A 263 -13.05 11.38 19.35
N SER A 264 -11.96 12.13 19.20
CA SER A 264 -10.63 11.70 19.62
C SER A 264 -10.53 11.51 21.14
N VAL A 265 -11.10 12.43 21.92
CA VAL A 265 -11.15 12.38 23.38
C VAL A 265 -11.96 11.16 23.84
N VAL A 266 -13.11 10.87 23.21
CA VAL A 266 -13.88 9.65 23.50
C VAL A 266 -13.05 8.40 23.23
N ALA A 267 -12.32 8.35 22.11
CA ALA A 267 -11.43 7.24 21.81
C ALA A 267 -10.29 7.10 22.84
N ILE A 268 -9.71 8.21 23.31
CA ILE A 268 -8.68 8.21 24.38
C ILE A 268 -9.28 7.68 25.68
N MET A 269 -10.46 8.18 26.07
CA MET A 269 -11.15 7.74 27.29
C MET A 269 -11.43 6.24 27.24
N TRP A 270 -11.89 5.72 26.11
CA TRP A 270 -12.11 4.28 25.90
C TRP A 270 -10.83 3.46 26.12
N VAL A 271 -9.70 3.88 25.55
CA VAL A 271 -8.41 3.19 25.72
C VAL A 271 -7.90 3.29 27.15
N VAL A 272 -7.98 4.46 27.78
CA VAL A 272 -7.48 4.68 29.15
C VAL A 272 -8.33 3.94 30.19
N ARG A 273 -9.65 3.86 30.01
CA ARG A 273 -10.53 3.06 30.89
C ARG A 273 -10.28 1.56 30.76
N SER A 274 -9.54 1.14 29.74
CA SER A 274 -9.26 -0.26 29.47
C SER A 274 -8.05 -0.84 30.25
N ASP A 275 -7.86 -0.44 31.51
CA ASP A 275 -6.68 -0.79 32.34
C ASP A 275 -6.41 -2.31 32.48
N GLU A 276 -7.44 -3.16 32.69
CA GLU A 276 -7.28 -4.63 32.83
C GLU A 276 -6.75 -5.32 31.55
N ALA A 277 -7.27 -4.94 30.38
CA ALA A 277 -6.74 -5.34 29.04
C ALA A 277 -5.25 -5.06 28.94
N LEU A 278 -4.84 -3.92 29.48
CA LEU A 278 -3.48 -3.46 29.37
C LEU A 278 -2.53 -4.37 30.14
N GLN A 279 -3.01 -4.98 31.23
CA GLN A 279 -2.27 -5.94 32.02
C GLN A 279 -1.98 -7.21 31.21
N ASP A 280 -3.03 -7.81 30.65
CA ASP A 280 -2.93 -9.02 29.83
C ASP A 280 -2.18 -8.75 28.51
N ALA A 281 -2.40 -7.59 27.88
CA ALA A 281 -1.77 -7.26 26.61
C ALA A 281 -0.29 -6.89 26.75
N ALA A 282 0.13 -6.21 27.82
CA ALA A 282 1.54 -5.91 28.06
C ALA A 282 2.33 -7.15 28.51
N ALA A 283 1.76 -7.98 29.40
CA ALA A 283 2.33 -9.27 29.78
C ALA A 283 2.43 -10.18 28.56
N ALA A 284 1.34 -10.35 27.80
CA ALA A 284 1.36 -11.16 26.60
C ALA A 284 2.22 -10.56 25.47
N ALA A 285 2.41 -9.23 25.37
CA ALA A 285 3.35 -8.66 24.40
C ALA A 285 4.81 -8.92 24.81
N GLY A 286 5.13 -8.83 26.10
CA GLY A 286 6.43 -9.20 26.66
C GLY A 286 6.72 -10.69 26.50
N ASP A 287 5.78 -11.55 26.86
CA ASP A 287 5.90 -13.01 26.74
C ASP A 287 5.88 -13.46 25.30
N ARG A 288 5.11 -12.83 24.41
CA ARG A 288 5.16 -13.12 22.97
C ARG A 288 6.46 -12.64 22.35
N ARG A 289 7.09 -11.57 22.83
CA ARG A 289 8.40 -11.14 22.35
C ARG A 289 9.53 -11.97 22.88
N ARG A 290 9.49 -12.37 24.15
CA ARG A 290 10.39 -13.40 24.69
C ARG A 290 10.20 -14.71 23.94
N ALA A 291 8.95 -15.13 23.72
CA ALA A 291 8.66 -16.29 22.89
C ALA A 291 9.08 -16.06 21.44
N ASN A 292 8.95 -14.86 20.84
CA ASN A 292 9.38 -14.59 19.48
C ASN A 292 10.89 -14.45 19.35
N ALA A 293 11.61 -14.03 20.40
CA ALA A 293 13.06 -13.96 20.48
C ALA A 293 13.64 -15.36 20.70
N VAL A 294 13.07 -16.14 21.63
CA VAL A 294 13.35 -17.58 21.81
C VAL A 294 12.94 -18.37 20.56
N ARG A 295 11.87 -17.99 19.86
CA ARG A 295 11.48 -18.57 18.55
C ARG A 295 12.33 -18.04 17.41
N ALA A 296 12.97 -16.88 17.52
CA ALA A 296 13.90 -16.37 16.52
C ALA A 296 15.20 -17.14 16.61
N THR A 297 15.69 -17.42 17.82
CA THR A 297 16.81 -18.34 18.06
C THR A 297 16.46 -19.80 17.79
N ALA A 298 15.19 -20.23 17.97
CA ALA A 298 14.74 -21.59 17.66
C ALA A 298 14.17 -21.79 16.23
N ARG A 299 14.22 -20.80 15.33
CA ARG A 299 13.63 -20.89 13.97
C ARG A 299 14.63 -21.42 12.95
N ALA A 300 14.67 -22.75 12.84
CA ALA A 300 14.94 -23.44 11.57
C ALA A 300 13.64 -23.90 10.86
N VAL A 301 12.47 -23.82 11.51
CA VAL A 301 11.21 -24.30 10.89
C VAL A 301 10.06 -23.33 11.17
N PRO A 302 9.55 -22.58 10.17
CA PRO A 302 8.31 -21.84 10.31
C PRO A 302 7.14 -22.82 10.51
N ARG A 303 6.21 -22.52 11.43
CA ARG A 303 4.94 -23.25 11.54
C ARG A 303 4.15 -23.05 10.25
N VAL A 304 4.29 -24.01 9.34
CA VAL A 304 3.43 -24.17 8.17
C VAL A 304 2.03 -24.44 8.71
N SER A 305 1.10 -23.51 8.47
CA SER A 305 -0.32 -23.81 8.63
C SER A 305 -0.61 -25.05 7.79
N ARG A 306 -1.22 -26.09 8.39
CA ARG A 306 -1.70 -27.29 7.68
C ARG A 306 -2.85 -26.88 6.76
N ASN A 307 -2.52 -26.16 5.70
CA ASN A 307 -3.47 -25.77 4.67
C ASN A 307 -3.63 -26.98 3.73
N LYS A 308 -4.85 -27.53 3.63
CA LYS A 308 -5.16 -28.66 2.74
C LYS A 308 -4.86 -28.33 1.27
N TRP A 309 -4.84 -27.05 0.91
CA TRP A 309 -4.53 -26.53 -0.42
C TRP A 309 -3.02 -26.49 -0.72
N ALA A 310 -2.17 -26.76 0.28
CA ALA A 310 -0.72 -26.72 0.18
C ALA A 310 -0.11 -28.14 0.11
N THR A 311 -0.69 -28.99 -0.73
CA THR A 311 -0.26 -30.38 -0.93
C THR A 311 0.28 -30.65 -2.33
N TRP A 312 0.64 -29.62 -3.11
CA TRP A 312 1.22 -29.81 -4.45
C TRP A 312 2.52 -30.63 -4.36
N PRO A 313 2.56 -31.90 -4.80
CA PRO A 313 3.76 -32.72 -4.73
C PRO A 313 4.78 -32.22 -5.75
N LEU A 314 6.04 -32.17 -5.34
CA LEU A 314 7.16 -31.91 -6.23
C LEU A 314 7.62 -33.23 -6.87
N ARG A 315 7.94 -33.22 -8.17
CA ARG A 315 8.55 -34.38 -8.85
C ARG A 315 9.99 -34.55 -8.37
N GLU A 316 10.44 -35.80 -8.26
CA GLU A 316 11.79 -36.14 -7.79
C GLU A 316 12.91 -35.65 -8.74
N SER A 317 12.59 -35.41 -10.01
CA SER A 317 13.48 -34.84 -11.02
C SER A 317 12.79 -33.72 -11.80
N GLY A 318 13.55 -32.69 -12.19
CA GLY A 318 13.05 -31.54 -12.92
C GLY A 318 14.08 -30.43 -13.08
N SER A 319 13.69 -29.36 -13.77
CA SER A 319 14.51 -28.15 -13.88
C SER A 319 14.59 -27.43 -12.53
N ILE A 320 15.74 -26.82 -12.27
CA ILE A 320 15.97 -25.98 -11.09
C ILE A 320 14.96 -24.82 -11.05
N GLU A 321 14.66 -24.24 -12.21
CA GLU A 321 13.69 -23.17 -12.33
C GLU A 321 12.29 -23.62 -11.85
N GLY A 322 11.90 -24.86 -12.14
CA GLY A 322 10.65 -25.46 -11.67
C GLY A 322 10.64 -25.75 -10.17
N LEU A 323 11.78 -26.17 -9.61
CA LEU A 323 11.96 -26.35 -8.16
C LEU A 323 11.74 -25.04 -7.39
N LEU A 324 12.32 -23.95 -7.88
CA LEU A 324 12.22 -22.64 -7.24
C LEU A 324 10.84 -22.01 -7.43
N PHE A 325 10.21 -22.22 -8.59
CA PHE A 325 8.81 -21.88 -8.80
C PHE A 325 7.90 -22.58 -7.78
N TRP A 326 8.10 -23.89 -7.57
CA TRP A 326 7.37 -24.65 -6.57
C TRP A 326 7.67 -24.16 -5.16
N LYS A 327 8.93 -23.90 -4.81
CA LYS A 327 9.35 -23.37 -3.50
C LYS A 327 8.58 -22.07 -3.16
N ASN A 328 8.61 -21.10 -4.07
CA ASN A 328 7.97 -19.80 -3.87
C ASN A 328 6.44 -19.90 -3.91
N GLY A 329 5.90 -20.79 -4.74
CA GLY A 329 4.47 -21.09 -4.75
C GLY A 329 3.99 -21.70 -3.45
N MET A 330 4.67 -22.72 -2.96
CA MET A 330 4.35 -23.35 -1.70
C MET A 330 4.51 -22.40 -0.52
N TYR A 331 5.53 -21.54 -0.55
CA TYR A 331 5.67 -20.48 0.44
C TYR A 331 4.45 -19.54 0.42
N ALA A 332 4.03 -19.07 -0.75
CA ALA A 332 2.86 -18.20 -0.90
C ALA A 332 1.56 -18.88 -0.43
N LEU A 333 1.32 -20.14 -0.83
CA LEU A 333 0.13 -20.90 -0.45
C LEU A 333 0.09 -21.29 1.05
N ARG A 334 1.25 -21.50 1.68
CA ARG A 334 1.36 -21.84 3.11
C ARG A 334 1.32 -20.62 4.01
N SER A 335 1.83 -19.48 3.54
CA SER A 335 1.80 -18.21 4.26
C SER A 335 0.42 -17.52 4.17
N ALA A 336 -0.26 -17.65 3.03
CA ALA A 336 -1.66 -17.27 2.91
C ALA A 336 -2.54 -18.31 3.61
N GLY A 337 -2.99 -18.03 4.84
CA GLY A 337 -3.95 -18.90 5.52
C GLY A 337 -5.17 -19.19 4.63
N GLY A 338 -5.75 -20.40 4.69
CA GLY A 338 -6.81 -20.82 3.74
C GLY A 338 -7.99 -19.84 3.63
N LEU A 339 -8.34 -19.15 4.71
CA LEU A 339 -9.34 -18.09 4.72
C LEU A 339 -8.93 -16.84 3.89
N MET A 340 -7.65 -16.47 3.90
CA MET A 340 -7.11 -15.37 3.08
C MET A 340 -7.14 -15.73 1.59
N LEU A 341 -6.80 -16.97 1.25
CA LEU A 341 -6.91 -17.47 -0.12
C LEU A 341 -8.37 -17.45 -0.60
N MET A 342 -9.30 -17.97 0.21
CA MET A 342 -10.74 -17.92 -0.13
C MET A 342 -11.25 -16.49 -0.28
N ARG A 343 -10.84 -15.54 0.59
CA ARG A 343 -11.21 -14.12 0.47
C ARG A 343 -10.66 -13.49 -0.80
N PHE A 344 -9.43 -13.84 -1.18
CA PHE A 344 -8.83 -13.35 -2.42
C PHE A 344 -9.57 -13.88 -3.65
N VAL A 345 -9.86 -15.19 -3.69
CA VAL A 345 -10.64 -15.81 -4.78
C VAL A 345 -12.06 -15.23 -4.83
N ALA A 346 -12.71 -15.05 -3.67
CA ALA A 346 -14.04 -14.43 -3.59
C ALA A 346 -14.02 -12.98 -4.10
N LEU A 347 -13.00 -12.19 -3.74
CA LEU A 347 -12.83 -10.82 -4.24
C LEU A 347 -12.69 -10.80 -5.76
N MET A 348 -11.87 -11.69 -6.34
CA MET A 348 -11.71 -11.81 -7.79
C MET A 348 -13.02 -12.25 -8.46
N ALA A 349 -13.74 -13.21 -7.88
CA ALA A 349 -15.04 -13.67 -8.37
C ALA A 349 -16.10 -12.56 -8.33
N ILE A 350 -16.12 -11.74 -7.27
CA ILE A 350 -17.01 -10.57 -7.14
C ILE A 350 -16.64 -9.52 -8.19
N LEU A 351 -15.35 -9.27 -8.42
CA LEU A 351 -14.87 -8.30 -9.42
C LEU A 351 -15.31 -8.71 -10.84
N VAL A 352 -15.09 -9.97 -11.20
CA VAL A 352 -15.45 -10.52 -12.52
C VAL A 352 -16.97 -10.63 -12.67
N GLY A 353 -17.64 -11.21 -11.68
CA GLY A 353 -19.10 -11.35 -11.67
C GLY A 353 -19.82 -10.01 -11.71
N GLY A 354 -19.35 -9.02 -10.92
CA GLY A 354 -19.85 -7.65 -10.95
C GLY A 354 -19.65 -6.97 -12.31
N ALA A 355 -18.48 -7.17 -12.94
CA ALA A 355 -18.25 -6.63 -14.28
C ALA A 355 -19.22 -7.22 -15.32
N ILE A 356 -19.48 -8.54 -15.26
CA ILE A 356 -20.40 -9.24 -16.17
C ILE A 356 -21.85 -8.79 -15.94
N THR A 357 -22.30 -8.72 -14.68
CA THR A 357 -23.67 -8.31 -14.36
C THR A 357 -23.94 -6.86 -14.73
N MET A 358 -22.97 -5.96 -14.51
CA MET A 358 -23.11 -4.54 -14.90
C MET A 358 -23.07 -4.36 -16.42
N ALA A 359 -22.30 -5.17 -17.14
CA ALA A 359 -22.31 -5.18 -18.60
C ALA A 359 -23.67 -5.65 -19.15
N SER A 360 -24.38 -6.56 -18.46
CA SER A 360 -25.67 -7.08 -18.91
C SER A 360 -26.88 -6.21 -18.52
N THR A 361 -26.80 -5.38 -17.48
CA THR A 361 -27.95 -4.59 -16.96
C THR A 361 -28.11 -3.18 -17.57
N TYR A 362 -27.42 -2.83 -18.66
CA TYR A 362 -27.56 -1.51 -19.34
C TYR A 362 -27.32 -0.26 -18.45
N SER A 363 -26.70 -0.39 -17.28
CA SER A 363 -26.34 0.72 -16.37
C SER A 363 -25.07 1.44 -16.84
N ARG A 364 -25.15 2.09 -18.02
CA ARG A 364 -23.99 2.62 -18.76
C ARG A 364 -23.07 3.53 -17.94
N GLY A 365 -23.61 4.40 -17.07
CA GLY A 365 -22.77 5.31 -16.29
C GLY A 365 -22.02 4.66 -15.13
N ALA A 366 -22.66 3.74 -14.39
CA ALA A 366 -21.98 2.98 -13.34
C ALA A 366 -20.89 2.07 -13.93
N ALA A 367 -21.23 1.34 -15.01
CA ALA A 367 -20.28 0.50 -15.73
C ALA A 367 -19.07 1.30 -16.28
N ALA A 368 -19.29 2.54 -16.75
CA ALA A 368 -18.21 3.44 -17.17
C ALA A 368 -17.27 3.82 -16.00
N GLY A 369 -17.83 4.17 -14.83
CA GLY A 369 -17.04 4.47 -13.62
C GLY A 369 -16.21 3.27 -13.16
N PHE A 370 -16.81 2.08 -13.12
CA PHE A 370 -16.10 0.84 -12.79
C PHE A 370 -15.06 0.45 -13.84
N CYS A 371 -15.27 0.78 -15.13
CA CYS A 371 -14.27 0.58 -16.18
C CYS A 371 -12.99 1.38 -15.90
N VAL A 372 -13.12 2.68 -15.57
CA VAL A 372 -11.98 3.54 -15.23
C VAL A 372 -11.24 3.02 -14.00
N LEU A 373 -11.98 2.59 -12.97
CA LEU A 373 -11.39 1.99 -11.78
C LEU A 373 -10.66 0.68 -12.09
N ALA A 374 -11.23 -0.19 -12.93
CA ALA A 374 -10.61 -1.44 -13.35
C ALA A 374 -9.34 -1.20 -14.17
N LEU A 375 -9.34 -0.21 -15.08
CA LEU A 375 -8.15 0.22 -15.81
C LEU A 375 -7.07 0.78 -14.87
N GLY A 376 -7.46 1.64 -13.92
CA GLY A 376 -6.54 2.18 -12.93
C GLY A 376 -5.93 1.09 -12.03
N LEU A 377 -6.75 0.11 -11.62
CA LEU A 377 -6.30 -1.03 -10.83
C LEU A 377 -5.37 -1.94 -11.66
N SER A 378 -5.68 -2.18 -12.93
CA SER A 378 -4.81 -2.93 -13.84
C SER A 378 -3.45 -2.26 -14.00
N ALA A 379 -3.43 -0.94 -14.27
CA ALA A 379 -2.19 -0.18 -14.36
C ALA A 379 -1.41 -0.23 -13.03
N PHE A 380 -2.11 -0.11 -11.89
CA PHE A 380 -1.50 -0.24 -10.57
C PHE A 380 -0.87 -1.62 -10.37
N VAL A 381 -1.56 -2.71 -10.71
CA VAL A 381 -1.05 -4.07 -10.55
C VAL A 381 0.16 -4.33 -11.44
N VAL A 382 0.13 -3.89 -12.71
CA VAL A 382 1.23 -4.14 -13.64
C VAL A 382 2.46 -3.26 -13.35
N ILE A 383 2.27 -2.01 -12.89
CA ILE A 383 3.36 -1.06 -12.65
C ILE A 383 3.93 -1.18 -11.23
N LEU A 384 3.06 -1.34 -10.22
CA LEU A 384 3.45 -1.35 -8.81
C LEU A 384 3.42 -2.75 -8.17
N GLY A 385 2.80 -3.74 -8.82
CA GLY A 385 2.75 -5.12 -8.33
C GLY A 385 4.12 -5.69 -7.99
N PRO A 386 5.15 -5.58 -8.85
CA PRO A 386 6.50 -6.09 -8.56
C PRO A 386 7.23 -5.38 -7.40
N GLN A 387 6.77 -4.21 -6.98
CA GLN A 387 7.30 -3.51 -5.81
C GLN A 387 6.64 -3.99 -4.50
N VAL A 388 5.39 -4.43 -4.59
CA VAL A 388 4.56 -4.89 -3.48
C VAL A 388 4.83 -6.37 -3.18
N VAL A 389 4.89 -7.21 -4.21
CA VAL A 389 5.14 -8.65 -4.09
C VAL A 389 6.66 -8.89 -4.04
N ARG A 390 7.19 -9.15 -2.85
CA ARG A 390 8.62 -9.41 -2.61
C ARG A 390 8.85 -10.86 -2.17
N ILE A 391 8.44 -11.78 -3.03
CA ILE A 391 8.69 -13.23 -2.88
C ILE A 391 9.69 -13.64 -3.98
N ASP A 392 10.70 -12.80 -4.17
CA ASP A 392 11.76 -12.95 -5.15
C ASP A 392 13.12 -13.03 -4.44
N LEU A 393 14.20 -13.08 -5.23
CA LEU A 393 15.57 -13.17 -4.74
C LEU A 393 15.91 -12.15 -3.64
N ARG A 394 15.26 -10.97 -3.61
CA ARG A 394 15.51 -9.94 -2.58
C ARG A 394 15.19 -10.42 -1.17
N ALA A 395 14.16 -11.24 -1.01
CA ALA A 395 13.85 -11.85 0.28
C ALA A 395 14.85 -12.96 0.63
N ASP A 396 15.33 -13.68 -0.38
CA ASP A 396 16.18 -14.85 -0.24
C ASP A 396 17.67 -14.51 -0.07
N LEU A 397 18.11 -13.32 -0.49
CA LEU A 397 19.46 -12.79 -0.21
C LEU A 397 19.79 -12.75 1.29
N ARG A 398 18.78 -12.77 2.17
CA ARG A 398 18.97 -12.94 3.62
C ARG A 398 19.69 -14.26 3.97
N HIS A 399 19.48 -15.30 3.17
CA HIS A 399 20.04 -16.64 3.34
C HIS A 399 21.13 -16.94 2.31
N LEU A 400 21.85 -15.91 1.84
CA LEU A 400 22.88 -16.05 0.81
C LEU A 400 23.92 -17.15 1.13
N GLU A 401 24.29 -17.31 2.41
CA GLU A 401 25.17 -18.39 2.87
C GLU A 401 24.64 -19.77 2.51
N LEU A 402 23.36 -20.02 2.79
CA LEU A 402 22.70 -21.28 2.47
C LEU A 402 22.55 -21.44 0.96
N LEU A 403 22.15 -20.40 0.24
CA LEU A 403 21.97 -20.46 -1.21
C LEU A 403 23.29 -20.75 -1.94
N ARG A 404 24.42 -20.26 -1.43
CA ARG A 404 25.75 -20.56 -1.97
C ARG A 404 26.18 -22.02 -1.79
N THR A 405 25.65 -22.73 -0.79
CA THR A 405 25.94 -24.16 -0.62
C THR A 405 25.22 -25.05 -1.63
N TRP A 406 24.24 -24.52 -2.36
CA TRP A 406 23.50 -25.32 -3.33
C TRP A 406 24.32 -25.52 -4.62
N PRO A 407 24.39 -26.75 -5.16
CA PRO A 407 25.12 -27.05 -6.38
C PRO A 407 24.32 -26.61 -7.63
N VAL A 408 24.02 -25.31 -7.71
CA VAL A 408 23.11 -24.71 -8.69
C VAL A 408 23.78 -23.50 -9.33
N ARG A 409 23.70 -23.38 -10.66
CA ARG A 409 24.18 -22.20 -11.39
C ARG A 409 23.43 -20.95 -10.96
N GLY A 410 24.15 -19.87 -10.66
CA GLY A 410 23.55 -18.61 -10.20
C GLY A 410 22.47 -18.06 -11.14
N ALA A 411 22.65 -18.18 -12.46
CA ALA A 411 21.66 -17.74 -13.45
C ALA A 411 20.31 -18.49 -13.35
N SER A 412 20.35 -19.81 -13.16
CA SER A 412 19.13 -20.63 -12.96
C SER A 412 18.44 -20.32 -11.64
N LEU A 413 19.22 -19.99 -10.60
CA LEU A 413 18.68 -19.51 -9.33
C LEU A 413 17.92 -18.20 -9.53
N VAL A 414 18.55 -17.18 -10.12
CA VAL A 414 17.94 -15.86 -10.35
C VAL A 414 16.65 -15.99 -11.16
N ARG A 415 16.65 -16.79 -12.24
CA ARG A 415 15.45 -17.02 -13.05
C ARG A 415 14.36 -17.72 -12.26
N GLY A 416 14.67 -18.83 -11.60
CA GLY A 416 13.67 -19.62 -10.87
C GLY A 416 13.04 -18.84 -9.72
N GLU A 417 13.80 -18.00 -9.01
CA GLU A 417 13.27 -17.13 -7.95
C GLU A 417 12.26 -16.09 -8.48
N MET A 418 12.36 -15.71 -9.76
CA MET A 418 11.50 -14.70 -10.38
C MET A 418 10.18 -15.25 -10.92
N LEU A 419 10.14 -16.53 -11.31
CA LEU A 419 9.01 -17.07 -12.07
C LEU A 419 7.69 -17.04 -11.30
N TRP A 420 7.70 -17.39 -10.01
CA TRP A 420 6.47 -17.39 -9.21
C TRP A 420 5.88 -15.99 -9.00
N PRO A 421 6.62 -14.98 -8.51
CA PRO A 421 6.05 -13.65 -8.32
C PRO A 421 5.64 -12.99 -9.65
N VAL A 422 6.35 -13.28 -10.76
CA VAL A 422 5.92 -12.88 -12.12
C VAL A 422 4.57 -13.50 -12.46
N PHE A 423 4.41 -14.82 -12.28
CA PHE A 423 3.15 -15.52 -12.53
C PHE A 423 2.01 -14.93 -11.69
N GLN A 424 2.24 -14.72 -10.39
CA GLN A 424 1.23 -14.18 -9.48
C GLN A 424 0.78 -12.78 -9.90
N VAL A 425 1.71 -11.85 -10.17
CA VAL A 425 1.37 -10.47 -10.57
C VAL A 425 0.70 -10.46 -11.95
N THR A 426 1.18 -11.27 -12.89
CA THR A 426 0.59 -11.38 -14.23
C THR A 426 -0.83 -11.90 -14.18
N LEU A 427 -1.10 -12.93 -13.36
CA LEU A 427 -2.44 -13.51 -13.20
C LEU A 427 -3.44 -12.47 -12.67
N VAL A 428 -3.06 -11.70 -11.65
CA VAL A 428 -3.92 -10.61 -11.11
C VAL A 428 -4.07 -9.49 -12.14
N GLY A 429 -3.01 -9.17 -12.88
CA GLY A 429 -3.05 -8.23 -14.00
C GLY A 429 -4.06 -8.65 -15.07
N TRP A 430 -4.04 -9.91 -15.48
CA TRP A 430 -4.97 -10.45 -16.48
C TRP A 430 -6.43 -10.40 -16.01
N ILE A 431 -6.71 -10.75 -14.76
CA ILE A 431 -8.07 -10.69 -14.21
C ILE A 431 -8.59 -9.24 -14.26
N THR A 432 -7.79 -8.28 -13.77
CA THR A 432 -8.19 -6.86 -13.73
C THR A 432 -8.30 -6.25 -15.13
N MET A 433 -7.41 -6.60 -16.07
CA MET A 433 -7.50 -6.22 -17.49
C MET A 433 -8.74 -6.79 -18.16
N THR A 434 -9.09 -8.04 -17.86
CA THR A 434 -10.29 -8.68 -18.43
C THR A 434 -11.56 -7.99 -17.91
N CYS A 435 -11.62 -7.67 -16.61
CA CYS A 435 -12.72 -6.86 -16.06
C CYS A 435 -12.83 -5.48 -16.74
N ALA A 436 -11.71 -4.79 -16.93
CA ALA A 436 -11.68 -3.52 -17.66
C ALA A 436 -12.17 -3.69 -19.11
N GLY A 437 -11.80 -4.80 -19.75
CA GLY A 437 -12.22 -5.15 -21.10
C GLY A 437 -13.72 -5.41 -21.24
N ILE A 438 -14.30 -6.17 -20.31
CA ILE A 438 -15.75 -6.44 -20.23
C ILE A 438 -16.54 -5.13 -20.06
N LEU A 439 -16.01 -4.20 -19.25
CA LEU A 439 -16.65 -2.91 -18.97
C LEU A 439 -16.33 -1.82 -20.03
N SER A 440 -15.38 -2.08 -20.93
CA SER A 440 -14.93 -1.11 -21.94
C SER A 440 -16.02 -0.58 -22.89
N PRO A 441 -17.10 -1.32 -23.23
CA PRO A 441 -18.19 -0.77 -24.03
C PRO A 441 -18.91 0.39 -23.38
N ALA A 442 -19.00 0.39 -22.04
CA ALA A 442 -19.61 1.45 -21.27
C ALA A 442 -18.64 2.64 -21.05
N GLY A 443 -17.36 2.35 -20.79
CA GLY A 443 -16.34 3.39 -20.55
C GLY A 443 -15.89 4.15 -21.80
N PHE A 444 -15.79 3.45 -22.95
CA PHE A 444 -15.30 4.02 -24.21
C PHE A 444 -16.27 3.70 -25.36
N PRO A 445 -17.47 4.31 -25.38
CA PRO A 445 -18.49 4.03 -26.39
C PRO A 445 -18.05 4.47 -27.80
N GLN A 446 -17.18 5.47 -27.89
CA GLN A 446 -16.68 6.02 -29.16
C GLN A 446 -15.68 5.10 -29.88
N VAL A 447 -15.05 4.16 -29.15
CA VAL A 447 -14.03 3.28 -29.72
C VAL A 447 -14.72 2.05 -30.33
N PRO A 448 -14.45 1.70 -31.60
CA PRO A 448 -15.04 0.51 -32.23
C PRO A 448 -14.76 -0.78 -31.44
N GLY A 449 -15.72 -1.71 -31.45
CA GLY A 449 -15.61 -2.97 -30.70
C GLY A 449 -14.36 -3.77 -31.02
N LEU A 450 -13.97 -3.84 -32.31
CA LEU A 450 -12.75 -4.52 -32.76
C LEU A 450 -11.49 -3.90 -32.16
N TRP A 451 -11.38 -2.56 -32.15
CA TRP A 451 -10.26 -1.85 -31.53
C TRP A 451 -10.15 -2.15 -30.04
N ARG A 452 -11.27 -2.17 -29.32
CA ARG A 452 -11.28 -2.49 -27.88
C ARG A 452 -10.76 -3.91 -27.64
N LEU A 453 -11.25 -4.90 -28.40
CA LEU A 453 -10.80 -6.29 -28.28
C LEU A 453 -9.30 -6.44 -28.58
N CYS A 454 -8.82 -5.86 -29.69
CA CYS A 454 -7.41 -5.91 -30.05
C CYS A 454 -6.52 -5.27 -28.97
N LEU A 455 -6.92 -4.11 -28.43
CA LEU A 455 -6.20 -3.43 -27.35
C LEU A 455 -6.13 -4.27 -26.07
N ILE A 456 -7.23 -4.92 -25.67
CA ILE A 456 -7.26 -5.78 -24.48
C ILE A 456 -6.35 -7.00 -24.68
N ILE A 457 -6.44 -7.67 -25.83
CA ILE A 457 -5.61 -8.84 -26.13
C ILE A 457 -4.13 -8.45 -26.16
N ALA A 458 -3.77 -7.35 -26.82
CA ALA A 458 -2.40 -6.86 -26.82
C ALA A 458 -1.92 -6.47 -25.41
N ALA A 459 -2.76 -5.84 -24.60
CA ALA A 459 -2.42 -5.52 -23.21
C ALA A 459 -2.18 -6.78 -22.36
N LEU A 460 -3.01 -7.83 -22.53
CA LEU A 460 -2.81 -9.12 -21.87
C LEU A 460 -1.48 -9.77 -22.28
N ILE A 461 -1.06 -9.64 -23.53
CA ILE A 461 0.21 -10.16 -24.04
C ILE A 461 1.41 -9.33 -23.55
N LEU A 462 1.27 -7.99 -23.49
CA LEU A 462 2.33 -7.08 -23.05
C LEU A 462 2.54 -7.08 -21.53
N ALA A 463 1.49 -7.36 -20.74
CA ALA A 463 1.57 -7.41 -19.28
C ALA A 463 2.71 -8.31 -18.75
N PRO A 464 2.84 -9.60 -19.15
CA PRO A 464 3.95 -10.44 -18.71
C PRO A 464 5.32 -9.90 -19.15
N ALA A 465 5.44 -9.28 -20.33
CA ALA A 465 6.70 -8.69 -20.78
C ALA A 465 7.17 -7.59 -19.82
N LEU A 466 6.26 -6.68 -19.46
CA LEU A 466 6.57 -5.59 -18.53
C LEU A 466 6.86 -6.09 -17.12
N VAL A 467 6.07 -7.06 -16.63
CA VAL A 467 6.25 -7.65 -15.29
C VAL A 467 7.60 -8.40 -15.21
N LEU A 468 7.95 -9.19 -16.23
CA LEU A 468 9.25 -9.87 -16.31
C LEU A 468 10.40 -8.86 -16.25
N ALA A 469 10.40 -7.86 -17.13
CA ALA A 469 11.44 -6.83 -17.16
C ALA A 469 11.58 -6.11 -15.81
N GLN A 470 10.46 -5.75 -15.17
CA GLN A 470 10.47 -5.13 -13.85
C GLN A 470 11.12 -6.04 -12.79
N PHE A 471 10.72 -7.31 -12.67
CA PHE A 471 11.34 -8.20 -11.69
C PHE A 471 12.83 -8.42 -11.96
N THR A 472 13.24 -8.51 -13.23
CA THR A 472 14.66 -8.64 -13.61
C THR A 472 15.46 -7.45 -13.09
N ILE A 473 14.97 -6.23 -13.32
CA ILE A 473 15.66 -5.00 -12.92
C ILE A 473 15.69 -4.86 -11.39
N HIS A 474 14.61 -5.19 -10.69
CA HIS A 474 14.58 -5.14 -9.23
C HIS A 474 15.54 -6.16 -8.60
N ASN A 475 15.67 -7.35 -9.18
CA ASN A 475 16.64 -8.35 -8.72
C ASN A 475 18.07 -8.00 -9.10
N ALA A 476 18.29 -7.48 -10.32
CA ALA A 476 19.58 -6.95 -10.74
C ALA A 476 20.08 -5.87 -9.80
N ALA A 477 19.20 -4.93 -9.42
CA ALA A 477 19.52 -3.87 -8.47
C ALA A 477 19.92 -4.40 -7.09
N ALA A 478 19.30 -5.49 -6.63
CA ALA A 478 19.64 -6.11 -5.35
C ALA A 478 20.98 -6.87 -5.38
N ILE A 479 21.31 -7.49 -6.51
CA ILE A 479 22.60 -8.17 -6.74
C ILE A 479 23.73 -7.14 -6.87
N LEU A 480 23.53 -6.08 -7.66
CA LEU A 480 24.55 -5.07 -7.96
C LEU A 480 24.77 -4.08 -6.82
N PHE A 481 23.70 -3.76 -6.06
CA PHE A 481 23.74 -2.77 -4.98
C PHE A 481 23.08 -3.28 -3.69
N PRO A 482 23.60 -4.37 -3.08
CA PRO A 482 22.97 -5.01 -1.91
C PRO A 482 22.82 -4.05 -0.73
N ALA A 483 23.79 -3.16 -0.50
CA ALA A 483 23.76 -2.18 0.59
C ALA A 483 22.66 -1.10 0.43
N TRP A 484 22.08 -0.92 -0.75
CA TRP A 484 21.05 0.11 -1.02
C TRP A 484 19.64 -0.46 -1.05
N VAL A 485 19.51 -1.79 -1.13
CA VAL A 485 18.23 -2.48 -1.06
C VAL A 485 18.01 -2.94 0.38
N PRO A 486 17.02 -2.38 1.11
CA PRO A 486 16.76 -2.81 2.47
C PRO A 486 16.28 -4.26 2.46
N LEU A 487 17.11 -5.14 3.00
CA LEU A 487 16.80 -6.55 3.14
C LEU A 487 15.90 -6.80 4.35
N ASP A 488 15.92 -5.95 5.37
CA ASP A 488 15.10 -6.09 6.58
C ASP A 488 13.69 -5.46 6.52
N ASP A 489 12.79 -5.97 7.37
CA ASP A 489 11.46 -5.40 7.59
C ASP A 489 11.54 -4.00 8.25
N GLU A 490 12.70 -3.66 8.82
CA GLU A 490 13.03 -2.33 9.29
C GLU A 490 13.33 -1.41 8.11
N ARG A 491 12.29 -0.73 7.61
CA ARG A 491 12.43 0.30 6.58
C ARG A 491 13.45 1.35 7.05
N PRO A 492 14.62 1.53 6.40
CA PRO A 492 15.51 2.63 6.73
C PRO A 492 14.75 3.95 6.57
N ARG A 493 14.66 4.70 7.68
CA ARG A 493 13.95 5.97 7.77
C ARG A 493 14.98 7.11 7.76
N GLY A 494 14.85 8.07 6.85
CA GLY A 494 15.74 9.22 6.77
C GLY A 494 15.71 9.90 5.40
N LEU A 495 16.27 11.11 5.31
CA LEU A 495 16.40 11.85 4.04
C LEU A 495 17.47 11.22 3.13
N ASP A 496 18.54 10.70 3.72
CA ASP A 496 19.57 9.87 3.10
C ASP A 496 18.98 8.61 2.46
N ALA A 497 18.22 7.82 3.23
CA ALA A 497 17.56 6.62 2.75
C ALA A 497 16.46 6.93 1.72
N MET A 498 15.77 8.07 1.85
CA MET A 498 14.78 8.54 0.88
C MET A 498 15.45 8.90 -0.45
N GLY A 499 16.57 9.61 -0.43
CA GLY A 499 17.27 9.96 -1.65
C GLY A 499 17.96 8.76 -2.31
N GLN A 500 18.53 7.82 -1.53
CA GLN A 500 19.00 6.54 -2.07
C GLN A 500 17.87 5.78 -2.79
N ARG A 501 16.67 5.73 -2.19
CA ARG A 501 15.49 5.13 -2.86
C ARG A 501 15.07 5.90 -4.10
N LEU A 502 15.22 7.22 -4.12
CA LEU A 502 14.88 8.03 -5.29
C LEU A 502 15.84 7.78 -6.44
N ILE A 503 17.15 7.69 -6.15
CA ILE A 503 18.18 7.31 -7.13
C ILE A 503 17.90 5.91 -7.64
N LEU A 504 17.65 4.95 -6.74
CA LEU A 504 17.35 3.57 -7.11
C LEU A 504 16.07 3.49 -7.96
N PHE A 505 15.02 4.23 -7.59
CA PHE A 505 13.78 4.28 -8.34
C PHE A 505 13.96 4.90 -9.73
N ALA A 506 14.72 5.99 -9.83
CA ALA A 506 15.06 6.61 -11.12
C ALA A 506 15.89 5.65 -11.99
N ALA A 507 16.89 4.99 -11.41
CA ALA A 507 17.70 3.99 -12.10
C ALA A 507 16.83 2.81 -12.57
N VAL A 508 15.90 2.32 -11.75
CA VAL A 508 14.96 1.25 -12.13
C VAL A 508 14.07 1.68 -13.29
N ILE A 509 13.53 2.92 -13.28
CA ILE A 509 12.71 3.43 -14.39
C ILE A 509 13.53 3.55 -15.68
N ILE A 510 14.74 4.11 -15.60
CA ILE A 510 15.62 4.28 -16.76
C ILE A 510 15.98 2.90 -17.32
N SER A 511 16.40 1.97 -16.47
CA SER A 511 16.70 0.59 -16.87
C SER A 511 15.48 -0.10 -17.48
N LEU A 512 14.28 0.15 -16.95
CA LEU A 512 13.04 -0.41 -17.50
C LEU A 512 12.74 0.14 -18.88
N ALA A 513 12.93 1.45 -19.07
CA ALA A 513 12.80 2.06 -20.39
C ALA A 513 13.82 1.46 -21.37
N VAL A 514 15.08 1.35 -20.98
CA VAL A 514 16.15 0.79 -21.84
C VAL A 514 15.86 -0.65 -22.23
N VAL A 515 15.45 -1.51 -21.27
CA VAL A 515 15.10 -2.91 -21.56
C VAL A 515 13.84 -3.01 -22.41
N PHE A 516 12.86 -2.12 -22.26
CA PHE A 516 11.62 -2.24 -23.01
C PHE A 516 11.69 -1.65 -24.43
N VAL A 517 12.63 -0.73 -24.69
CA VAL A 517 12.75 -0.01 -25.97
C VAL A 517 12.94 -0.94 -27.18
N PRO A 518 13.86 -1.92 -27.19
CA PRO A 518 14.05 -2.79 -28.36
C PRO A 518 12.79 -3.61 -28.70
N GLY A 519 12.13 -4.17 -27.69
CA GLY A 519 10.85 -4.85 -27.86
C GLY A 519 9.74 -3.93 -28.37
N ALA A 520 9.66 -2.71 -27.84
CA ALA A 520 8.68 -1.71 -28.28
C ALA A 520 8.93 -1.26 -29.73
N ILE A 521 10.19 -1.11 -30.14
CA ILE A 521 10.56 -0.78 -31.54
C ILE A 521 10.17 -1.93 -32.47
N ALA A 522 10.55 -3.18 -32.13
CA ALA A 522 10.23 -4.35 -32.95
C ALA A 522 8.70 -4.56 -33.07
N GLY A 523 7.97 -4.43 -31.96
CA GLY A 523 6.51 -4.46 -31.95
C GLY A 523 5.90 -3.31 -32.75
N GLY A 524 6.43 -2.09 -32.60
CA GLY A 524 5.97 -0.89 -33.32
C GLY A 524 6.15 -1.00 -34.83
N ILE A 525 7.29 -1.50 -35.30
CA ILE A 525 7.55 -1.78 -36.72
C ILE A 525 6.56 -2.81 -37.25
N THR A 526 6.36 -3.91 -36.50
CA THR A 526 5.40 -4.95 -36.86
C THR A 526 3.98 -4.39 -36.97
N TRP A 527 3.56 -3.60 -35.97
CA TRP A 527 2.25 -2.95 -35.97
C TRP A 527 2.11 -2.02 -37.17
N PHE A 528 3.10 -1.18 -37.46
CA PHE A 528 3.05 -0.25 -38.59
C PHE A 528 2.88 -0.96 -39.94
N ILE A 529 3.60 -2.07 -40.14
CA ILE A 529 3.51 -2.89 -41.36
C ILE A 529 2.13 -3.55 -41.46
N LEU A 530 1.69 -4.23 -40.39
CA LEU A 530 0.45 -5.01 -40.39
C LEU A 530 -0.80 -4.15 -40.29
N TYR A 531 -0.72 -2.93 -39.76
CA TYR A 531 -1.85 -2.02 -39.67
C TYR A 531 -2.42 -1.68 -41.03
N ARG A 532 -1.56 -1.57 -42.06
CA ARG A 532 -1.99 -1.30 -43.44
C ARG A 532 -2.74 -2.49 -44.08
N LEU A 533 -2.49 -3.70 -43.61
CA LEU A 533 -3.02 -4.95 -44.19
C LEU A 533 -4.24 -5.47 -43.43
N ALA A 534 -4.19 -5.46 -42.10
CA ALA A 534 -5.16 -6.09 -41.21
C ALA A 534 -5.80 -5.12 -40.21
N GLY A 535 -5.49 -3.82 -40.31
CA GLY A 535 -6.03 -2.78 -39.43
C GLY A 535 -5.66 -3.04 -37.96
N PRO A 536 -6.62 -2.93 -37.01
CA PRO A 536 -6.37 -3.08 -35.57
C PRO A 536 -5.84 -4.46 -35.16
N VAL A 537 -6.11 -5.50 -35.97
CA VAL A 537 -5.72 -6.89 -35.68
C VAL A 537 -4.20 -7.04 -35.68
N GLY A 538 -3.47 -6.19 -36.42
CA GLY A 538 -2.00 -6.15 -36.43
C GLY A 538 -1.37 -5.85 -35.06
N LEU A 539 -2.15 -5.38 -34.07
CA LEU A 539 -1.67 -5.12 -32.72
C LEU A 539 -1.30 -6.40 -31.95
N ILE A 540 -1.95 -7.54 -32.24
CA ILE A 540 -1.72 -8.83 -31.58
C ILE A 540 -0.33 -9.39 -31.90
N PRO A 541 0.04 -9.60 -33.19
CA PRO A 541 1.39 -10.06 -33.54
C PRO A 541 2.48 -9.06 -33.12
N ALA A 542 2.19 -7.75 -33.14
CA ALA A 542 3.10 -6.73 -32.61
C ALA A 542 3.39 -6.91 -31.12
N ALA A 543 2.35 -7.17 -30.31
CA ALA A 543 2.50 -7.46 -28.89
C ALA A 543 3.28 -8.76 -28.64
N LEU A 544 3.05 -9.81 -29.45
CA LEU A 544 3.79 -11.08 -29.36
C LEU A 544 5.28 -10.89 -29.66
N ILE A 545 5.63 -10.11 -30.68
CA ILE A 545 7.03 -9.82 -31.01
C ILE A 545 7.70 -9.02 -29.90
N CYS A 546 7.02 -8.01 -29.35
CA CYS A 546 7.52 -7.26 -28.21
C CYS A 546 7.79 -8.19 -27.01
N LEU A 547 6.83 -9.06 -26.66
CA LEU A 547 7.00 -10.05 -25.60
C LEU A 547 8.19 -10.98 -25.86
N ALA A 548 8.36 -11.46 -27.09
CA ALA A 548 9.46 -12.36 -27.45
C ALA A 548 10.82 -11.68 -27.29
N VAL A 549 10.97 -10.45 -27.79
CA VAL A 549 12.22 -9.67 -27.67
C VAL A 549 12.55 -9.42 -26.19
N VAL A 550 11.58 -8.92 -25.41
CA VAL A 550 11.78 -8.66 -23.98
C VAL A 550 12.11 -9.95 -23.22
N SER A 551 11.51 -11.08 -23.58
CA SER A 551 11.82 -12.37 -22.95
C SER A 551 13.26 -12.81 -23.23
N ILE A 552 13.74 -12.62 -24.46
CA ILE A 552 15.14 -12.89 -24.83
C ILE A 552 16.08 -11.98 -24.03
N GLU A 553 15.80 -10.68 -23.96
CA GLU A 553 16.60 -9.72 -23.18
C GLU A 553 16.65 -10.09 -21.70
N VAL A 554 15.52 -10.50 -21.12
CA VAL A 554 15.47 -10.97 -19.73
C VAL A 554 16.35 -12.20 -19.53
N VAL A 555 16.31 -13.18 -20.43
CA VAL A 555 17.20 -14.36 -20.35
C VAL A 555 18.67 -13.94 -20.41
N LEU A 556 19.04 -13.07 -21.35
CA LEU A 556 20.42 -12.55 -21.48
C LEU A 556 20.88 -11.83 -20.21
N ILE A 557 20.04 -10.95 -19.65
CA ILE A 557 20.36 -10.23 -18.42
C ILE A 557 20.54 -11.20 -17.25
N THR A 558 19.67 -12.21 -17.12
CA THR A 558 19.81 -13.21 -16.04
C THR A 558 21.06 -14.08 -16.16
N GLU A 559 21.51 -14.37 -17.39
CA GLU A 559 22.78 -15.07 -17.63
C GLU A 559 23.99 -14.23 -17.21
N VAL A 560 23.96 -12.92 -17.49
CA VAL A 560 25.00 -11.98 -17.04
C VAL A 560 25.00 -11.80 -15.52
N LEU A 561 23.83 -11.84 -14.88
CA LEU A 561 23.71 -11.71 -13.43
C LEU A 561 24.22 -12.92 -12.65
N GLY A 562 24.21 -14.13 -13.23
CA GLY A 562 24.66 -15.36 -12.58
C GLY A 562 26.10 -15.28 -12.01
N PRO A 563 27.11 -14.96 -12.84
CA PRO A 563 28.49 -14.79 -12.38
C PRO A 563 28.68 -13.63 -11.41
N VAL A 564 27.81 -12.61 -11.45
CA VAL A 564 27.87 -11.49 -10.50
C VAL A 564 27.35 -11.94 -9.14
N TYR A 565 26.24 -12.68 -9.12
CA TYR A 565 25.68 -13.30 -7.91
C TYR A 565 26.70 -14.21 -7.21
N GLU A 566 27.41 -15.04 -7.97
CA GLU A 566 28.46 -15.94 -7.45
C GLU A 566 29.68 -15.19 -6.87
N ARG A 567 29.84 -13.91 -7.18
CA ARG A 567 30.93 -13.04 -6.67
C ARG A 567 30.51 -12.14 -5.51
N ILE A 568 29.24 -12.13 -5.09
CA ILE A 568 28.77 -11.30 -3.97
C ILE A 568 29.46 -11.73 -2.67
N ASP A 569 30.21 -10.81 -2.04
CA ASP A 569 30.82 -11.02 -0.73
C ASP A 569 29.73 -11.13 0.36
N LEU A 570 29.87 -12.14 1.23
CA LEU A 570 28.97 -12.38 2.36
C LEU A 570 28.96 -11.23 3.37
N THR A 571 30.07 -10.48 3.47
CA THR A 571 30.21 -9.35 4.39
C THR A 571 29.57 -8.05 3.87
N GLY A 572 29.26 -7.97 2.57
CA GLY A 572 28.65 -6.79 1.94
C GLY A 572 27.15 -6.64 2.20
N ILE A 573 26.52 -7.65 2.80
CA ILE A 573 25.11 -7.65 3.18
C ILE A 573 25.00 -7.25 4.66
N GLU A 574 24.67 -5.98 4.91
CA GLU A 574 24.35 -5.50 6.26
C GLU A 574 23.12 -6.26 6.78
N ARG A 575 23.34 -7.24 7.67
CA ARG A 575 22.29 -7.84 8.49
C ARG A 575 22.02 -6.90 9.66
N ALA A 576 20.78 -6.52 9.92
CA ALA A 576 20.46 -6.00 11.25
C ALA A 576 20.59 -7.15 12.25
N GLU A 577 21.61 -7.08 13.11
CA GLU A 577 21.66 -7.86 14.35
C GLU A 577 20.48 -7.53 15.27
#